data_AF-A0A975QAR9-F1
#
_entry.id   AF-A0A975QAR9-F1
#
_cell.length_a   1.000
_cell.length_b   1.000
_cell.length_c   1.000
_cell.angle_alpha   90.00
_cell.angle_beta   90.00
_cell.angle_gamma   90.00
#
_symmetry.space_group_name_H-M   'P 1'
#
loop_
_entity.id
_entity.type
_entity.pdbx_description
1 polymer ?
#
loop_
_entity_poly.entity_id
_entity_poly.type
_entity_poly.pdbx_seq_one_letter_code
_entity_poly.pdbx_strand_id
1 'polypeptide(L)'
;MAKVNIIDENTVNIELTLEDAVSMVQKATNNIDKYAKEIVTTFEQMPKFNYTYYCFYAFDNSAKLFETVLDIDPKNYNSFSLNAPDSFFHCLYGGMASLYIDAQNYIS
;
A
#
# COMPACT_ATOMS: atom_id res chain seq x y z
N MET A 1 10.93 6.13 -2.66
CA MET A 1 10.27 6.70 -1.47
C MET A 1 9.23 7.67 -1.94
N ALA A 2 8.03 7.61 -1.35
CA ALA A 2 6.92 8.45 -1.74
C ALA A 2 7.27 9.92 -1.53
N LYS A 3 6.87 10.78 -2.46
CA LYS A 3 7.03 12.21 -2.32
C LYS A 3 5.83 12.78 -1.57
N VAL A 4 6.09 13.32 -0.38
CA VAL A 4 5.06 13.85 0.52
C VAL A 4 5.10 15.38 0.45
N ASN A 5 4.01 15.98 0.00
CA ASN A 5 3.83 17.42 -0.07
C ASN A 5 2.82 17.84 1.01
N ILE A 6 3.29 18.53 2.05
CA ILE A 6 2.40 19.11 3.07
C ILE A 6 1.77 20.36 2.47
N ILE A 7 0.44 20.35 2.29
CA ILE A 7 -0.31 21.48 1.73
C ILE A 7 -0.56 22.52 2.83
N ASP A 8 -0.96 22.04 4.01
CA ASP A 8 -1.18 22.84 5.21
C ASP A 8 -1.05 21.97 6.48
N GLU A 9 -1.33 22.55 7.65
CA GLU A 9 -1.24 21.87 8.94
C GLU A 9 -2.18 20.65 9.10
N ASN A 10 -3.16 20.49 8.21
CA ASN A 10 -4.20 19.47 8.24
C ASN A 10 -4.23 18.59 6.98
N THR A 11 -3.50 18.95 5.92
CA THR A 11 -3.64 18.34 4.59
C THR A 11 -2.30 17.94 3.99
N VAL A 12 -2.22 16.70 3.52
CA VAL A 12 -1.04 16.16 2.85
C VAL A 12 -1.36 15.52 1.51
N ASN A 13 -0.52 15.77 0.50
CA ASN A 13 -0.57 15.08 -0.78
C ASN A 13 0.59 14.09 -0.87
N ILE A 14 0.29 12.83 -1.16
CA ILE A 14 1.26 11.75 -1.29
C ILE A 14 1.34 11.38 -2.77
N GLU A 15 2.49 11.62 -3.37
CA GLU A 15 2.82 11.21 -4.74
C GLU A 15 3.61 9.90 -4.69
N LEU A 16 3.10 8.88 -5.37
CA LEU A 16 3.74 7.58 -5.52
C LEU A 16 4.19 7.33 -6.95
N THR A 17 5.27 6.58 -7.08
CA THR A 17 5.86 6.16 -8.34
C THR A 17 5.78 4.65 -8.50
N LEU A 18 6.00 4.14 -9.72
CA LEU A 18 6.09 2.69 -9.93
C LEU A 18 7.18 2.05 -9.07
N GLU A 19 8.29 2.75 -8.88
CA GLU A 19 9.42 2.32 -8.04
C GLU A 19 9.01 2.12 -6.58
N ASP A 20 8.06 2.92 -6.07
CA ASP A 20 7.51 2.73 -4.73
C ASP A 20 6.70 1.44 -4.62
N ALA A 21 5.89 1.10 -5.64
CA ALA A 21 5.20 -0.20 -5.69
C ALA A 21 6.19 -1.36 -5.71
N VAL A 22 7.25 -1.28 -6.53
CA VAL A 22 8.30 -2.30 -6.58
C VAL A 22 8.97 -2.46 -5.21
N SER A 23 9.30 -1.35 -4.55
CA SER A 23 9.87 -1.37 -3.20
C SER A 23 8.93 -2.00 -2.17
N MET A 24 7.63 -1.69 -2.24
CA MET A 24 6.61 -2.32 -1.37
C MET A 24 6.55 -3.83 -1.59
N VAL A 25 6.50 -4.28 -2.85
CA VAL A 25 6.47 -5.71 -3.19
C VAL A 25 7.73 -6.40 -2.67
N GLN A 26 8.92 -5.84 -2.91
CA GLN A 26 10.18 -6.39 -2.41
C GLN A 26 10.21 -6.48 -0.88
N LYS A 27 9.68 -5.48 -0.18
CA LYS A 27 9.59 -5.47 1.28
C LYS A 27 8.66 -6.57 1.78
N ALA A 28 7.50 -6.74 1.14
CA ALA A 28 6.55 -7.80 1.45
C ALA A 28 7.17 -9.19 1.21
N THR A 29 7.83 -9.41 0.06
CA THR A 29 8.51 -10.67 -0.26
C THR A 29 9.56 -11.04 0.79
N ASN A 30 10.32 -10.07 1.30
CA ASN A 30 11.36 -10.34 2.30
C ASN A 30 10.82 -10.52 3.73
N ASN A 31 9.53 -10.26 3.98
CA ASN A 31 8.92 -10.26 5.31
C ASN A 31 7.46 -10.75 5.24
N ILE A 32 7.23 -11.87 4.53
CA ILE A 32 5.87 -12.35 4.21
C ILE A 32 5.08 -12.60 5.50
N ASP A 33 5.70 -13.19 6.51
CA ASP A 33 5.10 -13.42 7.83
C ASP A 33 4.56 -12.13 8.48
N LYS A 34 5.33 -11.04 8.40
CA LYS A 34 4.96 -9.74 8.97
C LYS A 34 3.80 -9.09 8.21
N TYR A 35 3.79 -9.23 6.89
CA TYR A 35 2.82 -8.56 6.01
C TYR A 35 1.71 -9.49 5.52
N ALA A 36 1.61 -10.72 6.00
CA ALA A 36 0.70 -11.74 5.49
C ALA A 36 -0.76 -11.25 5.38
N LYS A 37 -1.28 -10.68 6.47
CA LYS A 37 -2.65 -10.12 6.51
C LYS A 37 -2.86 -8.99 5.50
N GLU A 38 -1.85 -8.14 5.33
CA GLU A 38 -1.88 -7.02 4.39
C GLU A 38 -1.86 -7.53 2.95
N ILE A 39 -0.98 -8.47 2.62
CA ILE A 39 -0.89 -9.12 1.29
C ILE A 39 -2.25 -9.71 0.89
N VAL A 40 -2.84 -10.52 1.78
CA VAL A 40 -4.16 -11.15 1.54
C VAL A 40 -5.25 -10.10 1.37
N THR A 41 -5.31 -9.12 2.27
CA THR A 41 -6.31 -8.04 2.21
C THR A 41 -6.17 -7.24 0.93
N THR A 42 -4.97 -6.80 0.57
CA THR A 42 -4.74 -6.01 -0.64
C THR A 42 -5.10 -6.81 -1.89
N PHE A 43 -4.71 -8.09 -1.98
CA PHE A 43 -5.08 -8.96 -3.10
C PHE A 43 -6.60 -9.12 -3.25
N GLU A 44 -7.32 -9.39 -2.16
CA GLU A 44 -8.76 -9.62 -2.20
C GLU A 44 -9.59 -8.36 -2.43
N GLN A 45 -9.13 -7.23 -1.89
CA GLN A 45 -9.91 -6.00 -1.89
C GLN A 45 -9.65 -5.13 -3.12
N MET A 46 -8.41 -5.00 -3.62
CA MET A 46 -8.10 -4.11 -4.76
C MET A 46 -9.04 -4.31 -5.97
N PRO A 47 -9.36 -5.54 -6.42
CA PRO A 47 -10.28 -5.73 -7.55
C PRO A 47 -11.68 -5.13 -7.33
N LYS A 48 -12.16 -5.09 -6.07
CA LYS A 48 -13.47 -4.51 -5.71
C LYS A 48 -13.50 -2.98 -5.82
N PHE A 49 -12.33 -2.35 -5.87
CA PHE A 49 -12.17 -0.91 -6.01
C PHE A 49 -11.55 -0.53 -7.37
N ASN A 50 -11.78 -1.35 -8.41
CA ASN A 50 -11.20 -1.18 -9.75
C ASN A 50 -9.68 -0.99 -9.73
N TYR A 51 -8.98 -1.59 -8.76
CA TYR A 51 -7.54 -1.50 -8.50
C TYR A 51 -7.06 -0.09 -8.08
N THR A 52 -7.41 0.96 -8.81
CA THR A 52 -6.89 2.33 -8.66
C THR A 52 -7.64 3.17 -7.62
N TYR A 53 -8.86 2.80 -7.23
CA TYR A 53 -9.60 3.46 -6.14
C TYR A 53 -9.41 2.79 -4.79
N TYR A 54 -8.43 1.90 -4.66
CA TYR A 54 -8.12 1.23 -3.41
C TYR A 54 -7.52 2.20 -2.39
N CYS A 55 -8.09 2.22 -1.18
CA CYS A 55 -7.59 3.02 -0.07
C CYS A 55 -6.87 2.13 0.96
N PHE A 56 -5.59 2.39 1.18
CA PHE A 56 -4.73 1.63 2.11
C PHE A 56 -5.19 1.70 3.57
N TYR A 57 -5.89 2.76 3.97
CA TYR A 57 -6.38 2.94 5.34
C TYR A 57 -7.82 2.44 5.54
N ALA A 58 -8.46 1.87 4.51
CA ALA A 58 -9.84 1.41 4.61
C ALA A 58 -10.01 0.10 5.39
N PHE A 59 -8.93 -0.68 5.58
CA PHE A 59 -8.98 -1.97 6.24
C PHE A 59 -7.96 -2.06 7.37
N ASP A 60 -8.30 -2.83 8.41
CA ASP A 60 -7.38 -3.08 9.52
C ASP A 60 -6.14 -3.84 9.05
N ASN A 61 -4.96 -3.30 9.36
CA ASN A 61 -3.67 -3.86 8.95
C ASN A 61 -3.39 -3.84 7.43
N SER A 62 -4.02 -2.95 6.64
CA SER A 62 -3.69 -2.78 5.21
C SER A 62 -2.81 -1.56 4.89
N ALA A 63 -2.28 -0.91 5.92
CA ALA A 63 -1.49 0.30 5.77
C ALA A 63 -0.01 0.14 6.18
N LYS A 64 0.40 -0.95 6.85
CA LYS A 64 1.75 -1.03 7.42
C LYS A 64 2.82 -1.12 6.33
N LEU A 65 2.52 -1.77 5.22
CA LEU A 65 3.41 -1.85 4.07
C LEU A 65 3.46 -0.49 3.36
N PHE A 66 2.31 0.15 3.18
CA PHE A 66 2.21 1.49 2.60
C PHE A 66 2.98 2.53 3.44
N GLU A 67 2.84 2.49 4.76
CA GLU A 67 3.57 3.35 5.70
C GLU A 67 5.10 3.19 5.56
N THR A 68 5.62 2.05 5.09
CA THR A 68 7.08 1.89 4.90
C THR A 68 7.66 2.72 3.77
N VAL A 69 6.84 3.21 2.83
CA VAL A 69 7.30 4.09 1.76
C VAL A 69 7.03 5.57 2.05
N LEU A 70 6.40 5.87 3.18
CA LEU A 70 6.16 7.23 3.66
C LEU A 70 7.25 7.64 4.65
N ASP A 71 7.70 8.89 4.56
CA ASP A 71 8.55 9.53 5.58
C ASP A 71 7.75 10.17 6.72
N ILE A 72 6.41 10.05 6.67
CA ILE A 72 5.49 10.65 7.64
C ILE A 72 4.43 9.64 8.07
N ASP A 73 3.80 9.89 9.21
CA ASP A 73 2.52 9.26 9.55
C ASP A 73 1.36 10.15 9.05
N PRO A 74 0.66 9.78 7.97
CA PRO A 74 -0.44 10.57 7.43
C PRO A 74 -1.65 10.64 8.37
N LYS A 75 -1.73 9.81 9.43
CA LYS A 75 -2.76 9.92 10.47
C LYS A 75 -2.62 11.18 11.31
N ASN A 76 -1.48 11.87 11.25
CA ASN A 76 -1.29 13.17 11.87
C ASN A 76 -2.01 14.30 11.12
N TYR A 77 -2.61 14.01 9.96
CA TYR A 77 -3.30 14.97 9.11
C TYR A 77 -4.79 14.60 9.02
N ASN A 78 -5.66 15.61 8.94
CA ASN A 78 -7.10 15.43 8.84
C ASN A 78 -7.55 15.03 7.42
N SER A 79 -6.71 15.29 6.42
CA SER A 79 -6.99 15.01 5.02
C SER A 79 -5.71 14.55 4.31
N PHE A 80 -5.82 13.52 3.47
CA PHE A 80 -4.75 13.19 2.53
C PHE A 80 -5.28 12.85 1.14
N SER A 81 -4.51 13.22 0.12
CA SER A 81 -4.72 12.78 -1.26
C SER A 81 -3.59 11.84 -1.67
N LEU A 82 -3.93 10.79 -2.40
CA LEU A 82 -2.96 9.87 -3.00
C LEU A 82 -2.95 10.08 -4.51
N ASN A 83 -1.80 10.44 -5.06
CA ASN A 83 -1.60 10.53 -6.50
C ASN A 83 -0.58 9.48 -6.93
N ALA A 84 -1.03 8.48 -7.68
CA ALA A 84 -0.21 7.40 -8.16
C ALA A 84 -0.64 7.03 -9.59
N PRO A 85 0.31 6.67 -10.48
CA PRO A 85 -0.04 6.19 -11.82
C PRO A 85 -0.70 4.80 -11.73
N ASP A 86 -1.55 4.43 -12.70
CA ASP A 86 -2.16 3.09 -12.78
C ASP A 86 -1.12 1.97 -12.72
N SER A 87 0.09 2.22 -13.26
CA SER A 87 1.21 1.29 -13.20
C SER A 87 1.63 0.95 -11.76
N PHE A 88 1.52 1.88 -10.81
CA PHE A 88 1.75 1.62 -9.38
C PHE A 88 0.76 0.57 -8.88
N PHE A 89 -0.54 0.78 -9.10
CA PHE A 89 -1.59 -0.11 -8.60
C PHE A 89 -1.51 -1.50 -9.22
N HIS A 90 -1.27 -1.59 -10.53
CA HIS A 90 -1.13 -2.88 -11.20
C HIS A 90 0.13 -3.63 -10.81
N CYS A 91 1.26 -2.92 -10.61
CA CYS A 91 2.49 -3.53 -10.10
C CYS A 91 2.28 -4.07 -8.69
N LEU A 92 1.69 -3.27 -7.81
CA LEU A 92 1.38 -3.67 -6.44
C LEU A 92 0.46 -4.89 -6.42
N TYR A 93 -0.65 -4.85 -7.15
CA TYR A 93 -1.59 -5.97 -7.22
C TYR A 93 -0.93 -7.24 -7.75
N GLY A 94 -0.16 -7.14 -8.85
CA GLY A 94 0.55 -8.28 -9.42
C GLY A 94 1.56 -8.88 -8.43
N GLY A 95 2.26 -8.04 -7.67
CA GLY A 95 3.17 -8.48 -6.62
C GLY A 95 2.47 -9.11 -5.42
N MET A 96 1.32 -8.58 -4.98
CA MET A 96 0.54 -9.22 -3.92
C MET A 96 -0.05 -10.56 -4.38
N ALA A 97 -0.49 -10.65 -5.63
CA ALA A 97 -1.00 -11.88 -6.22
C ALA A 97 0.05 -12.99 -6.27
N SER A 98 1.32 -12.67 -6.53
CA SER A 98 2.39 -13.67 -6.53
C SER A 98 2.75 -14.18 -5.13
N LEU A 99 2.47 -13.39 -4.09
CA LEU A 99 2.74 -13.72 -2.69
C LEU A 99 1.53 -14.32 -1.96
N TYR A 100 0.35 -14.29 -2.57
CA TYR A 100 -0.92 -14.58 -1.90
C TYR A 100 -0.97 -15.95 -1.24
N ILE A 101 -0.61 -17.02 -1.97
CA ILE A 101 -0.66 -18.39 -1.44
C ILE A 101 0.30 -18.55 -0.26
N ASP A 102 1.51 -17.99 -0.36
CA ASP A 102 2.49 -18.06 0.72
C ASP A 102 2.01 -17.29 1.95
N ALA A 103 1.43 -16.10 1.75
CA ALA A 103 0.87 -15.28 2.82
C ALA A 103 -0.28 -15.97 3.56
N GLN A 104 -1.15 -16.71 2.85
CA GLN A 104 -2.24 -17.47 3.49
C GLN A 104 -1.74 -18.48 4.54
N ASN A 105 -0.57 -19.09 4.33
CA ASN A 105 0.03 -20.06 5.25
C ASN A 105 0.47 -19.44 6.60
N TYR A 106 0.56 -18.11 6.70
CA TYR A 106 0.94 -17.40 7.93
C TYR A 106 -0.26 -16.84 8.72
N ILE A 107 -1.49 -16.97 8.20
CA ILE A 107 -2.72 -16.43 8.83
C ILE A 107 -3.59 -17.55 9.42
N SER A 108 -3.31 -18.81 9.07
CA SER A 108 -3.97 -20.02 9.55
C SER A 108 -3.70 -20.35 11.01
#